data_AF-A0A7J4IWG8-F1
#
_entry.id   AF-A0A7J4IWG8-F1
#
_cell.length_a   1.000
_cell.length_b   1.000
_cell.length_c   1.000
_cell.angle_alpha   90.00
_cell.angle_beta   90.00
_cell.angle_gamma   90.00
#
_symmetry.space_group_name_H-M   'P 1'
#
loop_
_entity.id
_entity.type
_entity.pdbx_description
1 polymer ?
#
loop_
_entity_poly.entity_id
_entity_poly.type
_entity_poly.pdbx_seq_one_letter_code
_entity_poly.pdbx_strand_id
1 'polypeptide(L)'
;MVDARVELSKYSNKVLTVVKAKYDLKDKSQAINKFIETYGDNEVEHEVKDSYVKKLLEIEEKHFKKYGFRKMSDKKLDRLFGK
;
A
#
# COMPACT_ATOMS: atom_id res chain seq x y z
N MET A 1 22.00 -1.14 -1.85
CA MET A 1 22.72 -2.02 -2.79
C MET A 1 21.82 -2.19 -4.00
N VAL A 2 22.28 -1.88 -5.21
CA VAL A 2 21.46 -1.97 -6.44
C VAL A 2 22.22 -2.87 -7.41
N ASP A 3 21.78 -4.11 -7.56
CA ASP A 3 22.31 -5.05 -8.53
C ASP A 3 21.15 -5.63 -9.33
N ALA A 4 21.00 -5.17 -10.57
CA ALA A 4 20.10 -5.75 -11.54
C ALA A 4 20.61 -5.45 -12.95
N ARG A 5 20.95 -6.49 -13.72
CA ARG A 5 21.13 -6.39 -15.17
C ARG A 5 19.80 -6.74 -15.82
N VAL A 6 19.16 -5.75 -16.41
CA VAL A 6 17.88 -5.90 -17.11
C VAL A 6 18.01 -5.42 -18.54
N GLU A 7 17.43 -6.17 -19.46
CA GLU A 7 17.34 -5.79 -20.86
C GLU A 7 15.99 -5.12 -21.11
N LEU A 8 16.02 -3.86 -21.55
CA LEU A 8 14.83 -3.04 -21.72
C LEU A 8 14.57 -2.77 -23.20
N SER A 9 13.33 -3.01 -23.64
CA SER A 9 12.90 -2.60 -24.98
C SER A 9 13.01 -1.07 -25.16
N LYS A 10 13.05 -0.60 -26.41
CA LYS A 10 13.02 0.84 -26.73
C LYS A 10 11.80 1.54 -26.11
N TYR A 11 10.65 0.87 -26.13
CA TYR A 11 9.41 1.40 -25.56
C TYR A 11 9.52 1.53 -24.04
N SER A 12 9.99 0.49 -23.34
CA SER A 12 10.18 0.50 -21.89
C SER A 12 11.13 1.62 -21.44
N ASN A 13 12.24 1.82 -22.16
CA ASN A 13 13.16 2.94 -21.90
C ASN A 13 12.50 4.31 -22.07
N LYS A 14 11.63 4.47 -23.07
CA LYS A 14 10.90 5.72 -23.30
C LYS A 14 9.91 6.00 -22.17
N VAL A 15 9.15 4.98 -21.76
CA VAL A 15 8.21 5.08 -20.62
C VAL A 15 8.95 5.47 -19.34
N LEU A 16 10.05 4.79 -19.01
CA LEU A 16 10.84 5.11 -17.81
C LEU A 16 11.41 6.54 -17.85
N THR A 17 11.78 7.05 -19.02
CA THR A 17 12.26 8.43 -19.17
C THR A 17 11.14 9.43 -18.87
N VAL A 18 9.92 9.16 -19.36
CA VAL A 18 8.74 10.00 -19.07
C VAL A 18 8.39 9.96 -17.59
N VAL A 19 8.39 8.78 -16.97
CA VAL A 19 8.15 8.63 -15.52
C VAL A 19 9.21 9.37 -14.72
N LYS A 20 10.49 9.23 -15.10
CA LYS A 20 11.60 9.94 -14.45
C LYS A 20 11.37 11.46 -14.46
N ALA A 21 11.04 12.02 -15.63
CA ALA A 21 10.79 13.45 -15.77
C ALA A 21 9.52 13.90 -15.03
N LYS A 22 8.45 13.11 -15.08
CA LYS A 22 7.17 13.42 -14.42
C LYS A 22 7.30 13.58 -12.90
N TYR A 23 8.16 12.76 -12.26
CA TYR A 23 8.35 12.75 -10.81
C TYR A 23 9.68 13.37 -10.37
N ASP A 24 10.37 14.08 -11.27
CA ASP A 24 11.67 14.73 -11.03
C ASP A 24 12.72 13.80 -10.37
N LEU A 25 12.84 12.59 -10.89
CA LEU A 25 13.71 11.54 -10.33
C LEU A 25 15.13 11.64 -10.91
N LYS A 26 16.14 11.33 -10.09
CA LYS A 26 17.56 11.45 -10.49
C LYS A 26 17.96 10.39 -11.50
N ASP A 27 17.59 9.14 -11.28
CA ASP A 27 18.05 8.00 -12.08
C ASP A 27 16.89 7.09 -12.54
N LYS A 28 17.21 6.17 -13.45
CA LYS A 28 16.22 5.21 -13.98
C LYS A 28 15.81 4.16 -12.94
N SER A 29 16.66 3.86 -11.96
CA SER A 29 16.32 2.91 -10.89
C SER A 29 15.21 3.47 -10.01
N GLN A 30 15.26 4.77 -9.68
CA GLN A 30 14.18 5.47 -9.00
C GLN A 30 12.89 5.46 -9.81
N ALA A 31 12.97 5.66 -11.13
CA ALA A 31 11.79 5.60 -12.01
C ALA A 31 11.17 4.19 -12.05
N ILE A 32 12.00 3.14 -12.09
CA ILE A 32 11.55 1.75 -12.00
C ILE A 32 10.87 1.49 -10.66
N ASN A 33 11.51 1.86 -9.55
CA ASN A 33 10.92 1.68 -8.21
C ASN A 33 9.60 2.44 -8.08
N LYS A 34 9.51 3.67 -8.60
CA LYS A 34 8.26 4.44 -8.55
C LYS A 34 7.15 3.80 -9.39
N PHE A 35 7.51 3.27 -10.55
CA PHE A 35 6.59 2.53 -11.39
C PHE A 35 6.08 1.27 -10.68
N ILE A 36 6.97 0.51 -10.02
CA ILE A 36 6.64 -0.66 -9.21
C ILE A 36 5.77 -0.27 -8.02
N GLU A 37 6.03 0.82 -7.30
CA GLU A 37 5.12 1.28 -6.22
C GLU A 37 3.71 1.58 -6.74
N THR A 38 3.60 2.07 -7.97
CA THR A 38 2.30 2.49 -8.53
C THR A 38 1.50 1.31 -9.09
N TYR A 39 2.19 0.28 -9.61
CA TYR A 39 1.57 -0.91 -10.21
C TYR A 39 1.55 -2.13 -9.28
N GLY A 40 2.53 -2.23 -8.39
CA GLY A 40 2.86 -3.41 -7.60
C GLY A 40 1.78 -3.78 -6.60
N ASP A 41 0.96 -2.83 -6.15
CA ASP A 41 -0.17 -3.09 -5.27
C ASP A 41 -1.19 -4.08 -5.89
N ASN A 42 -1.23 -4.22 -7.22
CA ASN A 42 -2.07 -5.22 -7.89
C ASN A 42 -1.43 -6.63 -7.97
N GLU A 43 -0.11 -6.71 -7.82
CA GLU A 43 0.66 -7.96 -7.99
C GLU A 43 1.04 -8.57 -6.63
N VAL A 44 1.40 -7.72 -5.66
CA VAL A 44 1.81 -8.12 -4.32
C VAL A 44 1.22 -7.12 -3.33
N GLU A 45 0.46 -7.61 -2.34
CA GLU A 45 0.05 -6.77 -1.23
C GLU A 45 1.29 -6.21 -0.52
N HIS A 46 1.32 -4.89 -0.35
CA HIS A 46 2.41 -4.21 0.33
C HIS A 46 2.58 -4.78 1.74
N GLU A 47 3.83 -4.98 2.18
CA GLU A 47 4.09 -5.31 3.58
C GLU A 47 3.41 -4.27 4.48
N VAL A 48 2.67 -4.76 5.47
CA VAL A 48 1.89 -3.90 6.37
C VAL A 48 2.86 -2.94 7.04
N LYS A 49 2.77 -1.64 6.69
CA LYS A 49 3.61 -0.62 7.31
C LYS A 49 3.32 -0.61 8.81
N ASP A 50 4.37 -0.66 9.64
CA ASP A 50 4.26 -0.56 11.10
C ASP A 50 3.38 0.61 11.57
N SER A 51 3.36 1.70 10.80
CA SER A 51 2.51 2.85 11.06
C SER A 51 1.00 2.52 11.02
N TYR A 52 0.60 1.62 10.14
CA TYR A 52 -0.78 1.18 10.03
C TYR A 52 -1.18 0.27 11.19
N VAL A 53 -0.27 -0.62 11.62
CA VAL A 53 -0.46 -1.45 12.83
C VAL A 53 -0.63 -0.57 14.06
N LYS A 54 0.24 0.44 14.24
CA LYS A 54 0.13 1.40 15.34
C LYS A 54 -1.21 2.15 15.31
N LYS A 55 -1.65 2.58 14.13
CA LYS A 55 -2.94 3.27 13.96
C LYS A 55 -4.12 2.37 14.34
N LEU A 56 -4.09 1.09 13.95
CA LEU A 56 -5.13 0.12 14.32
C LEU A 56 -5.19 -0.09 15.84
N LEU A 57 -4.03 -0.27 16.48
CA LEU A 57 -3.94 -0.42 17.94
C LEU A 57 -4.46 0.81 18.67
N GLU A 58 -4.17 2.02 18.19
CA GLU A 58 -4.73 3.25 18.78
C GLU A 58 -6.25 3.34 18.63
N ILE A 59 -6.80 2.94 17.48
CA ILE A 59 -8.25 2.92 17.26
C ILE A 59 -8.91 1.90 18.19
N GLU A 60 -8.32 0.73 18.30
CA GLU A 60 -8.77 -0.35 19.19
C GLU A 60 -8.79 0.12 20.65
N GLU A 61 -7.68 0.70 21.14
CA GLU A 61 -7.57 1.20 22.50
C GLU A 61 -8.60 2.30 22.79
N LYS A 62 -8.76 3.27 21.87
CA LYS A 62 -9.77 4.33 21.99
C LYS A 62 -11.19 3.76 22.01
N HIS A 63 -11.48 2.77 21.18
CA HIS A 63 -12.78 2.12 21.11
C HIS A 63 -13.08 1.38 22.43
N PHE A 64 -12.15 0.59 22.94
CA PHE A 64 -12.34 -0.14 24.21
C PHE A 64 -12.43 0.80 25.42
N LYS A 65 -11.64 1.89 25.46
CA LYS A 65 -11.78 2.91 26.51
C LYS A 65 -13.17 3.55 26.52
N LYS A 66 -13.75 3.81 25.35
CA LYS A 66 -15.04 4.51 25.23
C LYS A 66 -16.25 3.61 25.42
N TYR A 67 -16.21 2.39 24.88
CA TYR A 67 -17.39 1.52 24.82
C TYR A 67 -17.28 0.26 25.69
N GLY A 68 -16.08 -0.09 26.17
CA GLY A 68 -15.80 -1.32 26.91
C GLY A 68 -15.90 -2.58 26.04
N PHE A 69 -15.82 -3.75 26.66
CA PHE A 69 -15.93 -5.05 26.00
C PHE A 69 -17.40 -5.47 25.78
N ARG A 70 -18.18 -4.61 25.13
CA ARG A 70 -19.58 -4.91 24.82
C ARG A 70 -19.66 -5.99 23.76
N LYS A 71 -20.26 -7.13 24.10
CA LYS A 71 -20.61 -8.18 23.15
C LYS A 71 -21.82 -7.73 22.32
N MET A 72 -21.87 -8.12 21.06
CA MET A 72 -23.11 -8.07 20.27
C MET A 72 -23.54 -9.49 19.90
N SER A 73 -24.83 -9.68 19.66
CA SER A 73 -25.36 -10.93 19.13
C SER A 73 -25.23 -10.99 17.61
N ASP A 74 -25.14 -12.20 17.07
CA ASP A 74 -25.00 -12.44 15.62
C ASP A 74 -26.14 -11.79 14.83
N LYS A 75 -27.39 -11.91 15.34
CA LYS A 75 -28.57 -11.25 14.76
C LYS A 75 -28.45 -9.73 14.66
N LYS A 76 -27.67 -9.10 15.55
CA LYS A 76 -27.44 -7.65 15.55
C LYS A 76 -26.30 -7.27 14.60
N LEU A 77 -25.31 -8.15 14.44
CA LEU A 77 -24.25 -8.00 13.46
C LEU A 77 -24.82 -8.08 12.03
N ASP A 78 -25.65 -9.07 11.75
CA ASP A 78 -26.25 -9.27 10.41
C ASP A 78 -27.07 -8.06 9.95
N ARG A 79 -27.82 -7.45 10.88
CA ARG A 79 -28.60 -6.22 10.63
C ARG A 79 -27.74 -5.01 10.26
N LEU A 80 -26.50 -4.92 10.72
CA LEU A 80 -25.60 -3.79 10.40
C LEU A 80 -25.05 -3.87 8.97
N PHE A 81 -24.89 -5.09 8.45
CA PHE A 81 -24.34 -5.33 7.11
C PHE A 81 -25.42 -5.62 6.05
N GLY A 82 -26.70 -5.44 6.40
CA GLY A 82 -27.82 -5.52 5.46
C GLY A 82 -28.01 -6.89 4.82
N LYS A 83 -27.68 -7.97 5.55
CA LYS A 83 -28.01 -9.35 5.15
C LYS A 83 -29.34 -9.80 5.74
#